data_AF-H0TLA2-F1
#
_entry.id   AF-H0TLA2-F1
#
_cell.length_a   1.000
_cell.length_b   1.000
_cell.length_c   1.000
_cell.angle_alpha   90.00
_cell.angle_beta   90.00
_cell.angle_gamma   90.00
#
_symmetry.space_group_name_H-M   'P 1'
#
loop_
_entity.id
_entity.type
_entity.pdbx_description
1 polymer ?
#
loop_
_entity_poly.entity_id
_entity_poly.type
_entity_poly.pdbx_seq_one_letter_code
_entity_poly.pdbx_strand_id
1 'polypeptide(L)' 'MGSRKTHGKRAERLRAQGASEADVARIRAPIGLAIGAVSPAEIAVSIMAEITAALRLPPKQQEEAA' A
#
# COMPACT_ATOMS: atom_id res chain seq x y z
N MET A 1 -1.52 5.83 0.39
CA MET A 1 -0.24 6.51 0.69
C MET A 1 -0.37 7.32 1.97
N GLY A 2 0.57 7.16 2.90
CA GLY A 2 0.52 7.76 4.24
C GLY A 2 0.03 6.78 5.31
N SER A 3 0.11 7.22 6.56
CA SER A 3 -0.30 6.43 7.74
C SER A 3 -1.73 5.88 7.60
N ARG A 4 -2.06 4.84 8.39
CA ARG A 4 -3.40 4.23 8.42
C ARG A 4 -4.51 5.28 8.54
N LYS A 5 -4.30 6.30 9.39
CA LYS A 5 -5.21 7.43 9.57
C LYS A 5 -5.43 8.25 8.30
N THR A 6 -4.35 8.59 7.59
CA THR A 6 -4.44 9.36 6.33
C THR A 6 -5.07 8.53 5.22
N HIS A 7 -4.79 7.23 5.18
CA HIS A 7 -5.43 6.34 4.22
C HIS A 7 -6.96 6.24 4.44
N GLY A 8 -7.42 6.07 5.68
CA GLY A 8 -8.85 6.02 6.01
C GLY A 8 -9.61 7.26 5.51
N LYS A 9 -9.09 8.45 5.80
CA LYS A 9 -9.68 9.71 5.31
C LYS A 9 -9.72 9.82 3.78
N ARG A 10 -8.72 9.26 3.07
CA ARG A 10 -8.72 9.23 1.60
C ARG A 10 -9.75 8.23 1.07
N ALA A 11 -9.85 7.06 1.69
CA ALA A 11 -10.84 6.05 1.32
C ALA A 11 -12.27 6.59 1.47
N GLU A 12 -12.58 7.27 2.58
CA GLU A 12 -13.86 7.97 2.77
C GLU A 12 -14.14 8.98 1.65
N ARG A 13 -13.16 9.80 1.28
CA ARG A 13 -13.32 10.77 0.19
C ARG A 13 -13.52 10.10 -1.18
N LEU A 14 -12.85 8.99 -1.45
CA LEU A 14 -13.04 8.23 -2.70
C LEU A 14 -14.44 7.62 -2.77
N ARG A 15 -14.93 7.06 -1.66
CA ARG A 15 -16.31 6.55 -1.56
C ARG A 15 -17.34 7.66 -1.78
N ALA A 16 -17.13 8.82 -1.17
CA ALA A 16 -17.99 9.99 -1.36
C ALA A 16 -18.00 10.50 -2.83
N GLN A 17 -16.99 10.15 -3.62
CA GLN A 17 -16.89 10.45 -5.06
C GLN A 17 -17.43 9.32 -5.95
N GLY A 18 -18.00 8.25 -5.36
CA GLY A 18 -18.63 7.15 -6.09
C GLY A 18 -17.71 5.95 -6.34
N ALA A 19 -16.53 5.88 -5.74
CA ALA A 19 -15.69 4.68 -5.83
C ALA A 19 -16.34 3.50 -5.08
N SER A 20 -16.32 2.31 -5.69
CA SER A 20 -16.82 1.10 -5.05
C SER A 20 -15.89 0.62 -3.93
N GLU A 21 -16.42 -0.16 -2.98
CA GLU A 21 -15.57 -0.81 -1.96
C GLU A 21 -14.52 -1.72 -2.59
N ALA A 22 -14.85 -2.39 -3.70
CA ALA A 22 -13.92 -3.23 -4.43
C ALA A 22 -12.74 -2.42 -5.01
N ASP A 23 -13.00 -1.22 -5.53
CA ASP A 23 -11.95 -0.34 -6.04
C ASP A 23 -11.05 0.19 -4.93
N VAL A 24 -11.65 0.59 -3.80
CA VAL A 24 -10.92 1.09 -2.64
C VAL A 24 -10.07 -0.02 -2.01
N ALA A 25 -10.59 -1.26 -1.96
CA ALA A 25 -9.88 -2.42 -1.41
C ALA A 25 -8.60 -2.79 -2.19
N ARG A 26 -8.50 -2.41 -3.47
CA ARG A 26 -7.28 -2.60 -4.27
C ARG A 26 -6.13 -1.66 -3.88
N ILE A 27 -6.41 -0.62 -3.09
CA ILE A 27 -5.40 0.37 -2.69
C ILE A 27 -4.61 -0.16 -1.49
N ARG A 28 -3.34 -0.51 -1.70
CA ARG A 28 -2.42 -0.84 -0.61
C ARG A 28 -1.98 0.42 0.15
N ALA A 29 -2.13 0.39 1.47
CA ALA A 29 -1.66 1.45 2.36
C ALA A 29 -1.47 0.93 3.81
N PRO A 30 -0.37 1.29 4.50
CA PRO A 30 0.77 2.10 4.05
C PRO A 30 1.49 1.50 2.83
N ILE A 31 2.15 2.33 2.04
CA ILE A 31 2.88 1.88 0.84
C ILE A 31 4.29 1.47 1.24
N GLY A 32 4.82 0.45 0.58
CA GLY A 32 6.13 -0.14 0.81
C GLY A 32 6.12 -1.24 1.87
N LEU A 33 7.09 -2.15 1.76
CA LEU A 33 7.28 -3.23 2.73
C LEU A 33 7.64 -2.68 4.13
N ALA A 34 7.25 -3.41 5.17
CA ALA A 34 7.47 -3.04 6.57
C ALA A 34 8.93 -3.24 7.03
N ILE A 35 9.86 -2.49 6.46
CA ILE A 35 11.30 -2.58 6.75
C ILE A 35 11.80 -1.61 7.85
N GLY A 36 10.89 -0.88 8.50
CA GLY A 36 11.24 0.15 9.47
C GLY A 36 11.82 1.43 8.86
N ALA A 37 11.47 1.74 7.60
CA ALA A 37 11.98 2.90 6.87
C ALA A 37 11.63 4.24 7.55
N VAL A 38 12.63 5.11 7.69
CA VAL A 38 12.54 6.46 8.26
C VAL A 38 12.98 7.50 7.23
N SER A 39 14.08 7.25 6.51
CA SER A 39 14.61 8.20 5.53
C SER A 39 13.88 8.11 4.19
N PRO A 40 13.84 9.19 3.37
CA PRO A 40 13.24 9.14 2.04
C PRO A 40 13.82 8.04 1.14
N ALA A 41 15.12 7.75 1.27
CA ALA A 41 15.76 6.67 0.51
C ALA A 41 15.28 5.29 0.94
N GLU A 42 15.16 5.04 2.25
CA GLU A 42 14.61 3.78 2.77
C GLU A 42 13.14 3.59 2.35
N ILE A 43 12.35 4.67 2.36
CA ILE A 43 10.96 4.65 1.89
C ILE A 43 10.92 4.31 0.39
N ALA A 44 11.80 4.88 -0.42
CA ALA A 44 11.87 4.55 -1.84
C ALA A 44 12.21 3.06 -2.06
N VAL A 45 13.17 2.52 -1.30
CA VAL A 45 13.54 1.10 -1.37
C VAL A 45 12.36 0.21 -0.96
N SER A 46 11.64 0.54 0.11
CA SER A 46 10.50 -0.26 0.56
C SER A 46 9.37 -0.29 -0.48
N ILE A 47 9.13 0.83 -1.17
CA ILE A 47 8.15 0.92 -2.26
C ILE A 47 8.60 0.09 -3.47
N MET A 48 9.85 0.22 -3.91
CA MET A 48 10.38 -0.54 -5.04
C MET A 48 10.36 -2.05 -4.77
N ALA A 49 10.60 -2.45 -3.52
CA ALA A 49 10.51 -3.84 -3.09
C ALA A 49 9.06 -4.36 -3.14
N GLU A 50 8.08 -3.57 -2.68
CA GLU A 50 6.65 -3.93 -2.78
C GLU A 50 6.20 -4.09 -4.24
N ILE A 51 6.60 -3.17 -5.13
CA ILE A 51 6.30 -3.26 -6.57
C ILE A 51 6.89 -4.55 -7.16
N THR A 52 8.14 -4.85 -6.83
CA THR A 52 8.82 -6.05 -7.32
C THR A 52 8.14 -7.32 -6.79
N ALA A 53 7.76 -7.34 -5.52
CA ALA A 53 7.04 -8.45 -4.90
C ALA A 53 5.69 -8.69 -5.59
N ALA A 54 4.91 -7.63 -5.85
CA ALA A 54 3.64 -7.74 -6.58
C ALA A 54 3.80 -8.30 -8.00
N LEU A 55 4.93 -7.98 -8.67
CA LEU A 55 5.20 -8.43 -10.03
C LEU A 55 5.75 -9.87 -10.11
N ARG A 56 6.50 -10.32 -9.10
CA ARG A 56 7.33 -11.53 -9.20
C ARG A 56 6.93 -12.65 -8.25
N LEU A 57 6.33 -12.34 -7.10
CA LEU A 57 5.98 -13.36 -6.11
C LEU A 57 4.59 -13.93 -6.38
N PRO A 58 4.37 -15.25 -6.20
CA PRO A 58 3.05 -15.85 -6.24
C PRO A 58 2.16 -15.29 -5.11
N PRO A 59 0.83 -15.29 -5.27
CA PRO A 59 -0.11 -14.63 -4.36
C PRO A 59 0.09 -14.97 -2.88
N LYS A 60 0.39 -16.24 -2.58
CA LYS A 60 0.66 -16.73 -1.22
C LYS A 60 1.81 -15.98 -0.51
N GLN A 61 2.84 -15.58 -1.26
CA GLN A 61 4.01 -14.89 -0.71
C GLN A 61 3.83 -13.37 -0.67
N GLN A 62 2.79 -12.84 -1.34
CA GLN A 62 2.45 -11.41 -1.31
C GLN A 62 1.72 -11.02 -0.02
N GLU A 63 1.03 -11.98 0.63
CA GLU A 63 0.36 -11.79 1.92
C GLU A 63 1.33 -11.81 3.09
N GLU A 64 2.38 -12.63 3.04
CA GLU A 64 3.42 -12.70 4.09
C GLU A 64 4.33 -11.46 4.10
N ALA A 65 4.47 -10.79 2.95
CA ALA A 65 5.30 -9.59 2.79
C ALA A 65 4.55 -8.28 3.11
N ALA A 66 3.21 -8.31 3.18
CA ALA A 66 2.34 -7.16 3.40
C ALA A 66 2.08 -6.89 4.89
#